data_AF-A0A418V270-F1
#
_entry.id   AF-A0A418V270-F1
#
_cell.length_a   1.000
_cell.length_b   1.000
_cell.length_c   1.000
_cell.angle_alpha   90.00
_cell.angle_beta   90.00
_cell.angle_gamma   90.00
#
_symmetry.space_group_name_H-M   'P 1'
#
loop_
_entity.id
_entity.type
_entity.pdbx_description
1 polymer ?
#
loop_
_entity_poly.entity_id
_entity_poly.type
_entity_poly.pdbx_seq_one_letter_code
_entity_poly.pdbx_strand_id
1 'polypeptide(L)'
;MLPFWPTRIRKRSRPRLTLRFHRATDTTPKVAFGLISAQQLAALYHEHGALLFDQNIRSFLGRNTLNKEIEASLRSTPELFAHYNNGITMICRQLRVPRTKNRPFGQYLARGLSIVNGAQTVGSIAQAIPNGDPNPPEAYVMVTIIETQGAGDTFAVDVTRTRNTQNPIPQRSICRTGHRQ
;
A
#
# COMPACT_ATOMS: atom_id res chain seq x y z
N MET A 1 17.34 -10.10 -19.59
CA MET A 1 16.57 -8.88 -19.89
C MET A 1 16.23 -8.23 -18.55
N LEU A 2 16.88 -7.13 -18.18
CA LEU A 2 16.75 -6.53 -16.84
C LEU A 2 15.38 -5.83 -16.68
N PRO A 3 14.73 -5.90 -15.51
CA PRO A 3 13.50 -5.13 -15.27
C PRO A 3 13.81 -3.64 -15.38
N PHE A 4 13.13 -2.98 -16.32
CA PHE A 4 13.35 -1.60 -16.74
C PHE A 4 12.82 -0.65 -15.66
N TRP A 5 13.73 -0.11 -14.84
CA TRP A 5 13.42 0.87 -13.80
C TRP A 5 13.75 2.28 -14.31
N PRO A 6 12.79 3.23 -14.38
CA PRO A 6 13.06 4.59 -14.83
C PRO A 6 13.98 5.35 -13.86
N THR A 7 14.82 6.21 -14.44
CA THR A 7 16.06 6.76 -13.89
C THR A 7 15.89 7.71 -12.69
N ARG A 8 14.67 8.14 -12.34
CA ARG A 8 14.42 9.07 -11.21
C ARG A 8 14.31 8.39 -9.85
N ILE A 9 13.93 7.12 -9.78
CA ILE A 9 13.94 6.33 -8.53
C ILE A 9 15.30 5.60 -8.38
N ARG A 10 16.39 6.16 -8.91
CA ARG A 10 17.74 5.57 -8.78
C ARG A 10 18.59 6.16 -7.66
N LYS A 11 18.28 7.33 -7.08
CA LYS A 11 19.23 7.94 -6.13
C LYS A 11 18.52 8.53 -4.90
N ARG A 12 18.59 7.78 -3.80
CA ARG A 12 18.57 8.21 -2.38
C ARG A 12 17.26 8.19 -1.56
N SER A 13 16.05 8.24 -2.13
CA SER A 13 14.86 8.19 -1.27
C SER A 13 14.72 6.82 -0.59
N ARG A 14 14.71 6.86 0.74
CA ARG A 14 14.39 5.73 1.62
C ARG A 14 13.19 6.19 2.43
N PRO A 15 11.97 6.18 1.86
CA PRO A 15 10.78 6.57 2.60
C PRO A 15 10.77 5.90 3.97
N ARG A 16 10.54 6.74 4.98
CA ARG A 16 10.35 6.32 6.36
C ARG A 16 8.90 5.97 6.52
N LEU A 17 8.63 4.72 6.86
CA LEU A 17 7.28 4.23 7.08
C LEU A 17 7.11 3.92 8.56
N THR A 18 6.23 4.65 9.22
CA THR A 18 5.81 4.32 10.59
C THR A 18 4.62 3.40 10.54
N LEU A 19 4.74 2.22 11.15
CA LEU A 19 3.67 1.23 11.25
C LEU A 19 3.23 1.04 12.70
N ARG A 20 1.91 0.92 12.93
CA ARG A 20 1.31 0.47 14.19
C ARG A 20 1.04 -1.04 14.17
N PHE A 21 1.00 -1.68 15.34
CA PHE A 21 0.67 -3.10 15.50
C PHE A 21 1.44 -4.00 14.51
N HIS A 22 2.75 -3.79 14.46
CA HIS A 22 3.58 -4.26 13.36
C HIS A 22 4.39 -5.51 13.73
N ARG A 23 4.70 -6.30 12.71
CA ARG A 23 5.63 -7.43 12.76
C ARG A 23 6.44 -7.49 11.47
N ALA A 24 7.60 -8.11 11.54
CA ALA A 24 8.41 -8.42 10.38
C ALA A 24 9.10 -9.76 10.55
N THR A 25 9.29 -10.48 9.45
CA THR A 25 10.03 -11.73 9.43
C THR A 25 11.53 -11.49 9.54
N ASP A 26 12.23 -12.50 10.06
CA ASP A 26 13.69 -12.55 10.07
C ASP A 26 14.27 -13.27 8.84
N THR A 27 13.41 -13.62 7.88
CA THR A 27 13.77 -14.30 6.63
C THR A 27 14.33 -13.33 5.59
N THR A 28 15.05 -13.86 4.60
CA THR A 28 15.37 -13.14 3.36
C THR A 28 14.69 -13.86 2.18
N PRO A 29 13.82 -13.19 1.41
CA PRO A 29 13.35 -11.81 1.58
C PRO A 29 12.53 -11.58 2.85
N LYS A 30 12.62 -10.36 3.40
CA LYS A 30 11.81 -9.92 4.54
C LYS A 30 10.38 -9.59 4.12
N VAL A 31 9.44 -9.88 5.00
CA VAL A 31 8.05 -9.41 4.90
C VAL A 31 7.70 -8.69 6.19
N ALA A 32 7.11 -7.50 6.09
CA ALA A 32 6.57 -6.76 7.21
C ALA A 32 5.08 -6.47 7.01
N PHE A 33 4.33 -6.42 8.10
CA PHE A 33 2.93 -6.04 8.08
C PHE A 33 2.55 -5.24 9.32
N GLY A 34 1.47 -4.47 9.20
CA GLY A 34 0.93 -3.64 10.29
C GLY A 34 -0.13 -2.66 9.77
N LEU A 35 -0.37 -1.60 10.53
CA LEU A 35 -1.24 -0.49 10.15
C LEU A 35 -0.42 0.75 9.80
N ILE A 36 -0.74 1.40 8.69
CA ILE A 36 -0.16 2.68 8.26
C ILE A 36 -1.25 3.75 8.30
N SER A 37 -0.92 4.98 8.70
CA SER A 37 -1.90 6.07 8.70
C SER A 37 -2.23 6.53 7.28
N ALA A 38 -3.48 6.94 7.07
CA ALA A 38 -3.94 7.54 5.82
C ALA A 38 -3.12 8.80 5.47
N GLN A 39 -2.80 9.63 6.48
CA GLN A 39 -1.92 10.79 6.30
C GLN A 39 -0.55 10.42 5.71
N GLN A 40 0.10 9.36 6.21
CA GLN A 40 1.41 8.95 5.69
C GLN A 40 1.30 8.43 4.24
N LEU A 41 0.18 7.79 3.88
CA LEU A 41 -0.09 7.37 2.50
C LEU A 41 -0.34 8.56 1.57
N ALA A 42 -1.10 9.56 2.03
CA ALA A 42 -1.30 10.81 1.28
C ALA A 42 0.03 11.51 1.03
N ALA A 43 0.87 11.64 2.07
CA ALA A 43 2.20 12.25 1.95
C ALA A 43 3.09 11.51 0.94
N LEU A 44 3.13 10.17 0.98
CA LEU A 44 3.87 9.36 0.00
C LEU A 44 3.37 9.59 -1.43
N TYR A 45 2.06 9.68 -1.62
CA TYR A 45 1.47 9.96 -2.93
C TYR A 45 1.82 11.38 -3.40
N HIS A 46 1.70 12.39 -2.54
CA HIS A 46 2.01 13.78 -2.90
C HIS A 46 3.51 13.96 -3.21
N GLU A 47 4.39 13.20 -2.55
CA GLU A 47 5.84 13.23 -2.80
C GLU A 47 6.24 12.53 -4.11
N HIS A 48 5.63 11.38 -4.43
CA HIS A 48 6.10 10.51 -5.52
C HIS A 48 5.15 10.41 -6.71
N GLY A 49 3.88 10.76 -6.54
CA GLY A 49 2.83 10.70 -7.55
C GLY A 49 2.71 9.32 -8.19
N ALA A 50 2.55 9.32 -9.52
CA ALA A 50 2.40 8.10 -10.31
C ALA A 50 3.59 7.13 -10.20
N LEU A 51 4.80 7.63 -9.90
CA LEU A 51 6.00 6.80 -9.75
C LEU A 51 5.90 5.81 -8.58
N LEU A 52 5.03 6.09 -7.60
CA LEU A 52 4.76 5.17 -6.50
C LEU A 52 4.11 3.86 -6.99
N PHE A 53 3.49 3.86 -8.17
CA PHE A 53 2.75 2.73 -8.76
C PHE A 53 3.44 2.14 -9.99
N ASP A 54 4.71 2.45 -10.24
CA ASP A 54 5.41 2.06 -11.47
C ASP A 54 5.50 0.52 -11.66
N GLN A 55 5.52 -0.23 -10.55
CA GLN A 55 5.49 -1.70 -10.57
C GLN A 55 4.06 -2.27 -10.49
N ASN A 56 3.02 -1.42 -10.56
CA ASN A 56 1.64 -1.84 -10.49
C ASN A 56 1.10 -2.17 -11.90
N ILE A 57 0.91 -3.46 -12.17
CA ILE A 57 0.37 -3.92 -13.46
C ILE A 57 -1.07 -3.47 -13.73
N ARG A 58 -1.83 -3.06 -12.70
CA ARG A 58 -3.23 -2.59 -12.83
C ARG A 58 -3.30 -1.12 -13.25
N SER A 59 -2.28 -0.33 -12.92
CA SER A 59 -2.16 1.08 -13.35
C SER A 59 -1.98 1.24 -14.86
N PHE A 60 -1.53 0.18 -15.55
CA PHE A 60 -1.45 0.14 -17.01
C PHE A 60 -2.81 -0.10 -17.70
N LEU A 61 -3.81 -0.63 -16.99
CA LEU A 61 -5.04 -1.16 -17.60
C LEU A 61 -6.28 -0.26 -17.44
N GLY A 62 -6.19 0.85 -16.72
CA GLY A 62 -7.34 1.76 -16.61
C GLY A 62 -6.98 3.06 -15.94
N ARG A 63 -7.50 4.18 -16.47
CA ARG A 63 -7.56 5.44 -15.73
C ARG A 63 -8.08 5.14 -14.33
N ASN A 64 -7.30 5.50 -13.30
CA ASN A 64 -7.64 5.30 -11.90
C ASN A 64 -8.95 6.04 -11.59
N THR A 65 -10.09 5.40 -11.79
CA THR A 65 -11.37 5.93 -11.32
C THR A 65 -11.29 5.97 -9.81
N LEU A 66 -11.28 7.19 -9.27
CA LEU A 66 -11.36 7.44 -7.83
C LEU A 66 -12.57 6.71 -7.27
N ASN A 67 -12.42 6.13 -6.08
CA ASN A 67 -13.52 5.44 -5.42
C ASN A 67 -14.14 6.37 -4.38
N LYS A 68 -15.31 6.93 -4.72
CA LYS A 68 -16.05 7.84 -3.84
C LYS A 68 -16.45 7.20 -2.51
N GLU A 69 -16.61 5.87 -2.45
CA GLU A 69 -16.93 5.17 -1.20
C GLU A 69 -15.73 5.15 -0.24
N ILE A 70 -14.51 5.06 -0.79
CA ILE A 70 -13.27 5.17 0.01
C ILE A 70 -13.15 6.60 0.55
N GLU A 71 -13.39 7.63 -0.28
CA GLU A 71 -13.38 9.02 0.21
C GLU A 71 -14.45 9.27 1.27
N ALA A 72 -15.66 8.73 1.07
CA ALA A 72 -16.76 8.87 2.01
C ALA A 72 -16.42 8.23 3.36
N SER A 73 -15.98 6.97 3.37
CA SER A 73 -15.59 6.27 4.61
C SER A 73 -14.44 6.96 5.35
N LEU A 74 -13.48 7.56 4.63
CA LEU A 74 -12.41 8.34 5.25
C LEU A 74 -12.91 9.59 5.97
N ARG A 75 -13.99 10.22 5.47
CA ARG A 75 -14.57 11.44 6.05
C ARG A 75 -15.60 11.16 7.14
N SER A 76 -16.43 10.14 6.96
CA SER A 76 -17.57 9.87 7.85
C SER A 76 -17.26 8.91 8.99
N THR A 77 -16.42 7.89 8.74
CA THR A 77 -16.10 6.83 9.72
C THR A 77 -14.62 6.45 9.67
N PRO A 78 -13.68 7.41 9.87
CA PRO A 78 -12.25 7.18 9.77
C PRO A 78 -11.72 6.08 10.71
N GLU A 79 -12.34 5.91 11.88
CA GLU A 79 -12.04 4.86 12.85
C GLU A 79 -12.35 3.44 12.34
N LEU A 80 -13.32 3.32 11.43
CA LEU A 80 -13.69 2.06 10.79
C LEU A 80 -12.97 1.85 9.46
N PHE A 81 -12.16 2.80 8.99
CA PHE A 81 -11.56 2.78 7.66
C PHE A 81 -10.74 1.50 7.37
N ALA A 82 -10.03 0.98 8.37
CA ALA A 82 -9.26 -0.27 8.24
C ALA A 82 -10.15 -1.50 7.99
N HIS A 83 -11.44 -1.47 8.38
CA HIS A 83 -12.39 -2.56 8.22
C HIS A 83 -13.00 -2.60 6.81
N TYR A 84 -13.13 -1.44 6.15
CA TYR A 84 -13.74 -1.32 4.83
C TYR A 84 -12.74 -1.40 3.68
N ASN A 85 -11.44 -1.29 3.98
CA ASN A 85 -10.39 -1.35 2.97
C ASN A 85 -9.64 -2.69 3.03
N ASN A 86 -9.40 -3.29 1.87
CA ASN A 86 -8.65 -4.56 1.72
C ASN A 86 -7.16 -4.46 2.07
N GLY A 87 -6.70 -3.30 2.53
CA GLY A 87 -5.30 -2.99 2.74
C GLY A 87 -4.55 -2.67 1.46
N ILE A 88 -3.23 -2.50 1.61
CA ILE A 88 -2.31 -2.19 0.51
C ILE A 88 -1.11 -3.13 0.57
N THR A 89 -0.55 -3.44 -0.59
CA THR A 89 0.72 -4.18 -0.68
C THR A 89 1.78 -3.32 -1.34
N MET A 90 2.91 -3.18 -0.66
CA MET A 90 4.10 -2.51 -1.15
C MET A 90 5.20 -3.54 -1.38
N ILE A 91 5.98 -3.35 -2.44
CA ILE A 91 7.28 -4.00 -2.62
C ILE A 91 8.39 -2.97 -2.46
N CYS A 92 9.55 -3.43 -2.01
CA CYS A 92 10.74 -2.60 -1.99
C CYS A 92 11.98 -3.45 -2.26
N ARG A 93 13.03 -2.83 -2.82
CA ARG A 93 14.30 -3.52 -3.02
C ARG A 93 14.91 -3.93 -1.69
N GLN A 94 14.96 -3.03 -0.71
CA GLN A 94 15.57 -3.30 0.60
C GLN A 94 14.68 -2.78 1.72
N LEU A 95 14.46 -3.61 2.73
CA LEU A 95 13.66 -3.27 3.91
C LEU A 95 14.54 -3.31 5.16
N ARG A 96 14.74 -2.15 5.81
CA ARG A 96 15.33 -2.10 7.15
C ARG A 96 14.20 -2.05 8.17
N VAL A 97 14.17 -3.07 9.03
CA VAL A 97 13.15 -3.23 10.08
C VAL A 97 13.60 -2.54 11.38
N PRO A 98 12.66 -2.14 12.25
CA PRO A 98 12.99 -1.61 13.58
C PRO A 98 13.82 -2.60 14.39
N ARG A 99 14.76 -2.09 15.19
CA ARG A 99 15.54 -2.92 16.15
C ARG A 99 14.65 -3.51 17.25
N THR A 100 13.61 -2.78 17.65
CA THR A 100 12.70 -3.21 18.72
C THR A 100 11.40 -3.71 18.11
N LYS A 101 11.10 -5.00 18.30
CA LYS A 101 9.92 -5.66 17.71
C LYS A 101 8.64 -5.51 18.55
N ASN A 102 8.73 -5.14 19.83
CA ASN A 102 7.58 -5.11 20.76
C ASN A 102 7.07 -3.70 21.11
N ARG A 103 7.33 -2.72 20.25
CA ARG A 103 6.75 -1.38 20.42
C ARG A 103 5.43 -1.29 19.65
N PRO A 104 4.48 -0.46 20.11
CA PRO A 104 3.23 -0.23 19.37
C PRO A 104 3.48 0.44 18.02
N PHE A 105 4.63 1.12 17.85
CA PHE A 105 5.07 1.78 16.63
C PHE A 105 6.45 1.28 16.20
N GLY A 106 6.63 1.12 14.89
CA GLY A 106 7.90 0.72 14.28
C GLY A 106 8.21 1.55 13.03
N GLN A 107 9.42 2.11 12.97
CA GLN A 107 9.91 2.82 11.80
C GLN A 107 10.69 1.89 10.87
N TYR A 108 10.23 1.81 9.62
CA TYR A 108 10.84 1.04 8.55
C TYR A 108 11.48 1.98 7.52
N LEU A 109 12.60 1.56 6.94
CA LEU A 109 13.20 2.24 5.79
C LEU A 109 13.11 1.33 4.57
N ALA A 110 12.35 1.76 3.57
CA ALA A 110 12.11 0.98 2.36
C ALA A 110 12.78 1.65 1.16
N ARG A 111 13.80 1.01 0.57
CA ARG A 111 14.49 1.53 -0.62
C ARG A 111 13.81 1.01 -1.89
N GLY A 112 13.49 1.90 -2.83
CA GLY A 112 12.84 1.52 -4.10
C GLY A 112 11.43 1.00 -3.86
N LEU A 113 10.66 1.73 -3.06
CA LEU A 113 9.30 1.40 -2.67
C LEU A 113 8.35 1.55 -3.88
N SER A 114 7.44 0.59 -4.07
CA SER A 114 6.32 0.70 -4.99
C SER A 114 5.07 0.01 -4.45
N ILE A 115 3.91 0.60 -4.65
CA ILE A 115 2.60 0.03 -4.32
C ILE A 115 2.11 -0.84 -5.48
N VAL A 116 2.00 -2.14 -5.23
CA VAL A 116 1.59 -3.14 -6.23
C VAL A 116 0.14 -3.56 -6.09
N ASN A 117 -0.52 -3.23 -4.96
CA ASN A 117 -1.95 -3.43 -4.73
C ASN A 117 -2.48 -2.30 -3.83
N GLY A 118 -3.69 -1.81 -4.12
CA GLY A 118 -4.33 -0.72 -3.36
C GLY A 118 -4.15 0.68 -3.94
N ALA A 119 -3.88 0.79 -5.26
CA ALA A 119 -3.68 2.08 -5.93
C ALA A 119 -4.89 3.02 -5.81
N GLN A 120 -6.11 2.48 -5.94
CA GLN A 120 -7.35 3.25 -5.75
C GLN A 120 -7.51 3.75 -4.31
N THR A 121 -7.19 2.91 -3.31
CA THR A 121 -7.22 3.29 -1.89
C THR A 121 -6.26 4.45 -1.63
N VAL A 122 -5.00 4.33 -2.06
CA VAL A 122 -4.00 5.40 -1.85
C VAL A 122 -4.33 6.67 -2.64
N GLY A 123 -4.81 6.54 -3.88
CA GLY A 123 -5.24 7.69 -4.68
C GLY A 123 -6.43 8.42 -4.06
N SER A 124 -7.44 7.68 -3.59
CA SER A 124 -8.63 8.26 -2.95
C SER A 124 -8.26 8.93 -1.62
N ILE A 125 -7.36 8.34 -0.83
CA ILE A 125 -6.80 8.95 0.38
C ILE A 125 -6.07 10.25 0.05
N ALA A 126 -5.19 10.25 -0.95
CA ALA A 126 -4.42 11.43 -1.34
C ALA A 126 -5.29 12.56 -1.90
N GLN A 127 -6.40 12.21 -2.57
CA GLN A 127 -7.38 13.19 -3.03
C GLN A 127 -8.17 13.79 -1.86
N ALA A 128 -8.52 12.97 -0.87
CA ALA A 128 -9.31 13.40 0.28
C ALA A 128 -8.49 14.16 1.34
N ILE A 129 -7.18 13.88 1.45
CA ILE A 129 -6.23 14.53 2.36
C ILE A 129 -5.24 15.38 1.54
N PRO A 130 -5.44 16.71 1.46
CA PRO A 130 -4.51 17.61 0.79
C PRO A 130 -3.10 17.54 1.37
N ASN A 131 -2.10 17.90 0.55
CA ASN A 131 -0.74 18.00 1.04
C ASN A 131 -0.64 19.09 2.12
N GLY A 132 -0.11 18.72 3.29
CA GLY A 132 0.01 19.64 4.43
C GLY A 132 -1.31 19.95 5.14
N ASP A 133 -2.36 19.13 4.99
CA ASP A 133 -3.60 19.24 5.77
C ASP A 133 -3.27 19.32 7.27
N PRO A 134 -3.69 20.40 7.97
CA PRO A 134 -3.40 20.58 9.39
C PRO A 134 -4.22 19.65 10.30
N ASN A 135 -5.31 19.06 9.80
CA ASN A 135 -6.18 18.20 10.58
C ASN A 135 -6.69 17.00 9.76
N PRO A 136 -5.80 16.11 9.31
CA PRO A 136 -6.19 14.95 8.52
C PRO A 136 -6.97 13.96 9.40
N PRO A 137 -7.96 13.23 8.83
CA PRO A 137 -8.69 12.20 9.57
C PRO A 137 -7.75 11.15 10.16
N GLU A 138 -7.96 10.77 11.42
CA GLU A 138 -7.19 9.67 12.04
C GLU A 138 -7.71 8.32 11.54
N ALA A 139 -7.23 7.91 10.38
CA ALA A 139 -7.58 6.65 9.74
C ALA A 139 -6.35 5.78 9.46
N TYR A 140 -6.54 4.47 9.47
CA TYR A 140 -5.48 3.49 9.26
C TYR A 140 -5.83 2.47 8.19
N VAL A 141 -4.80 1.97 7.52
CA VAL A 141 -4.92 0.95 6.46
C VAL A 141 -3.98 -0.21 6.78
N MET A 142 -4.45 -1.44 6.60
CA MET A 142 -3.57 -2.62 6.67
C MET A 142 -2.53 -2.57 5.55
N VAL A 143 -1.26 -2.76 5.88
CA VAL A 143 -0.17 -2.75 4.89
C VAL A 143 0.66 -4.02 5.01
N THR A 144 1.03 -4.58 3.86
CA THR A 144 2.13 -5.54 3.74
C THR A 144 3.26 -4.90 2.94
N ILE A 145 4.51 -5.03 3.42
CA ILE A 145 5.73 -4.59 2.73
C ILE A 145 6.60 -5.82 2.47
N ILE A 146 6.96 -6.05 1.21
CA ILE A 146 7.73 -7.23 0.78
C ILE A 146 9.09 -6.76 0.24
N GLU A 147 10.18 -7.28 0.79
CA GLU A 147 11.52 -7.09 0.24
C GLU A 147 11.70 -7.98 -1.00
N THR A 148 12.34 -7.46 -2.05
CA THR A 148 12.56 -8.22 -3.30
C THR A 148 14.03 -8.53 -3.57
N GLN A 149 14.96 -7.86 -2.87
CA GLN A 149 16.38 -8.14 -3.05
C GLN A 149 16.73 -9.55 -2.56
N GLY A 150 17.42 -10.31 -3.41
CA GLY A 150 17.86 -11.68 -3.12
C GLY A 150 16.80 -12.76 -3.36
N ALA A 151 15.61 -12.41 -3.86
CA ALA A 151 14.49 -13.35 -4.06
C ALA A 151 14.38 -13.92 -5.50
N GLY A 152 15.30 -13.54 -6.40
CA GLY A 152 15.26 -13.90 -7.82
C GLY A 152 14.60 -12.84 -8.72
N ASP A 153 14.87 -12.90 -10.02
CA ASP A 153 14.53 -11.85 -10.98
C ASP A 153 13.02 -11.72 -11.27
N THR A 154 12.26 -12.81 -11.18
CA THR A 154 10.81 -12.82 -11.46
C THR A 154 9.96 -12.55 -10.21
N PHE A 155 10.55 -12.66 -9.01
CA PHE A 155 9.80 -12.65 -7.75
C PHE A 155 8.91 -11.41 -7.57
N ALA A 156 9.42 -10.22 -7.90
CA ALA A 156 8.65 -8.99 -7.80
C ALA A 156 7.42 -8.99 -8.72
N VAL A 157 7.55 -9.56 -9.93
CA VAL A 157 6.46 -9.71 -10.89
C VAL A 157 5.45 -10.75 -10.40
N ASP A 158 5.93 -11.88 -9.88
CA ASP A 158 5.09 -12.97 -9.37
C ASP A 158 4.25 -12.53 -8.16
N VAL A 159 4.87 -11.81 -7.22
CA VAL A 159 4.18 -11.19 -6.06
C VAL A 159 3.13 -10.21 -6.55
N THR A 160 3.49 -9.33 -7.49
CA THR A 160 2.58 -8.33 -8.05
C THR A 160 1.39 -8.99 -8.73
N ARG A 161 1.63 -10.01 -9.57
CA ARG A 161 0.57 -10.74 -10.27
C ARG A 161 -0.37 -11.40 -9.28
N THR A 162 0.17 -12.19 -8.34
CA THR A 162 -0.61 -12.98 -7.38
C THR A 162 -1.47 -12.10 -6.48
N ARG A 163 -0.90 -11.01 -5.94
CA ARG A 163 -1.62 -10.06 -5.07
C ARG A 163 -2.69 -9.26 -5.83
N ASN A 164 -2.52 -9.04 -7.13
CA ASN A 164 -3.55 -8.39 -7.94
C ASN A 164 -4.68 -9.35 -8.34
N THR A 165 -4.38 -10.62 -8.61
CA THR A 165 -5.36 -11.63 -9.01
C THR A 165 -6.18 -12.20 -7.85
N GLN A 166 -5.77 -12.02 -6.60
CA GLN A 166 -6.57 -12.42 -5.42
C GLN A 166 -7.70 -11.44 -5.07
N ASN A 167 -7.71 -10.21 -5.63
CA ASN A 167 -8.70 -9.17 -5.34
C ASN A 167 -9.83 -8.90 -6.38
N PRO A 168 -10.13 -9.74 -7.39
CA PRO A 168 -11.33 -9.54 -8.19
C PRO A 168 -12.52 -10.23 -7.52
N ILE A 169 -13.26 -9.51 -6.69
CA ILE A 169 -14.70 -9.79 -6.54
C ILE A 169 -15.41 -8.72 -7.36
N PRO A 170 -15.97 -9.06 -8.54
CA PRO A 170 -16.87 -8.16 -9.25
C PRO A 170 -18.03 -7.77 -8.33
N GLN A 171 -18.43 -6.48 -8.29
CA GLN A 171 -19.60 -6.03 -7.51
C GLN A 171 -20.88 -6.83 -7.82
N ARG A 172 -20.98 -7.43 -9.03
CA ARG A 172 -22.08 -8.33 -9.42
C ARG A 172 -22.09 -9.69 -8.71
N SER A 173 -21.02 -10.06 -8.01
CA SER A 173 -20.87 -11.34 -7.32
C SER A 173 -21.29 -11.28 -5.85
N ILE A 174 -21.66 -10.11 -5.34
CA ILE A 174 -22.32 -9.98 -4.03
C ILE A 174 -23.78 -10.42 -4.22
N CYS A 175 -23.98 -11.74 -4.31
CA CYS A 175 -25.30 -12.33 -4.14
C CYS A 175 -25.73 -12.04 -2.71
N ARG A 176 -26.67 -11.11 -2.56
CA ARG A 176 -27.53 -10.98 -1.40
C ARG A 176 -28.24 -12.32 -1.27
N THR A 177 -27.74 -13.24 -0.43
CA THR A 177 -28.47 -14.44 -0.03
C THR A 177 -29.69 -13.95 0.75
N GLY A 178 -30.75 -13.68 0.00
CA GLY A 178 -32.05 -13.40 0.55
C GLY A 178 -32.45 -14.58 1.41
N HIS A 179 -32.70 -14.30 2.68
CA HIS A 179 -33.63 -15.07 3.49
C HIS A 179 -34.86 -15.40 2.63
N ARG A 180 -35.03 -16.68 2.30
CA ARG A 180 -36.37 -17.22 2.10
C ARG A 180 -36.82 -17.69 3.47
N GLN A 181 -37.88 -17.04 3.97
CA GLN A 181 -38.76 -17.60 4.98
C GLN A 181 -39.40 -18.88 4.43
#